data_AF-A0AB34XSR3-F1
#
_entry.id   AF-A0AB34XSR3-F1
#
_cell.length_a   1.000
_cell.length_b   1.000
_cell.length_c   1.000
_cell.angle_alpha   90.00
_cell.angle_beta   90.00
_cell.angle_gamma   90.00
#
_symmetry.space_group_name_H-M   'P 1'
#
loop_
_entity.id
_entity.type
_entity.pdbx_description
1 polymer ?
#
loop_
_entity_poly.entity_id
_entity_poly.type
_entity_poly.pdbx_seq_one_letter_code
_entity_poly.pdbx_strand_id
1 'polypeptide(L)'
;MRFGLCGWFALSLIGTVVVILPDQGARVLSLSNDHGPSASDSIGVIVLLVGWLCLLVPLLRARRLVPKPRLVLMAFCAGLVVTAWSVLLDAGLWWILGVTLAAGVQVAAASAVAWPRQSEFERAAG
;
A
#
# COMPACT_ATOMS: atom_id res chain seq x y z
N MET A 1 -1.46 -12.35 12.68
CA MET A 1 -0.72 -11.08 12.46
C MET A 1 0.54 -11.27 11.62
N ARG A 2 1.41 -12.24 11.92
CA ARG A 2 2.58 -12.59 11.09
C ARG A 2 2.22 -12.83 9.61
N PHE A 3 1.19 -13.65 9.35
CA PHE A 3 0.69 -13.89 8.00
C PHE A 3 0.21 -12.63 7.26
N GLY A 4 -0.37 -11.66 7.97
CA GLY A 4 -0.85 -10.41 7.37
C GLY A 4 0.30 -9.49 6.97
N LEU A 5 1.37 -9.41 7.77
CA LEU A 5 2.57 -8.63 7.47
C LEU A 5 3.40 -9.26 6.35
N CYS A 6 3.63 -10.59 6.40
CA CYS A 6 4.34 -11.28 5.33
C CYS A 6 3.57 -11.23 4.01
N GLY A 7 2.24 -11.45 4.06
CA GLY A 7 1.37 -11.32 2.89
C GLY A 7 1.36 -9.90 2.32
N TRP A 8 1.22 -8.88 3.19
CA TRP A 8 1.34 -7.48 2.78
C TRP A 8 2.66 -7.18 2.09
N PHE A 9 3.79 -7.60 2.68
CA PHE A 9 5.11 -7.33 2.14
C PHE A 9 5.30 -8.01 0.79
N ALA A 10 4.96 -9.31 0.70
CA ALA A 10 5.06 -10.07 -0.54
C ALA A 10 4.20 -9.48 -1.65
N LEU A 11 2.92 -9.19 -1.36
CA LEU A 11 1.99 -8.62 -2.35
C LEU A 11 2.37 -7.19 -2.75
N SER A 12 2.82 -6.36 -1.80
CA SER A 12 3.29 -5.00 -2.13
C SER A 12 4.55 -5.04 -3.00
N LEU A 13 5.49 -5.94 -2.71
CA LEU A 13 6.69 -6.13 -3.51
C LEU A 13 6.35 -6.63 -4.91
N ILE A 14 5.52 -7.67 -5.03
CA ILE A 14 5.09 -8.23 -6.32
C ILE A 14 4.35 -7.17 -7.14
N GLY A 15 3.36 -6.48 -6.55
CA GLY A 15 2.62 -5.44 -7.24
C GLY A 15 3.52 -4.31 -7.73
N THR A 16 4.49 -3.88 -6.91
CA THR A 16 5.45 -2.83 -7.28
C THR A 16 6.35 -3.26 -8.44
N VAL A 17 6.87 -4.49 -8.40
CA VAL A 17 7.71 -5.03 -9.49
C VAL A 17 6.92 -5.11 -10.80
N VAL A 18 5.66 -5.56 -10.74
CA VAL A 18 4.81 -5.65 -11.92
C VAL A 18 4.53 -4.27 -12.52
N VAL A 19 4.29 -3.23 -11.69
CA VAL A 19 4.04 -1.86 -12.16
C VAL A 19 5.29 -1.16 -12.71
N ILE A 20 6.48 -1.49 -12.20
CA ILE A 20 7.75 -0.87 -12.63
C ILE A 20 8.30 -1.51 -13.91
N LEU A 21 7.94 -2.76 -14.20
CA LEU A 21 8.45 -3.45 -15.37
C LEU A 21 8.02 -2.70 -16.66
N PRO A 22 8.95 -2.38 -17.56
CA PRO A 22 8.61 -1.69 -18.80
C PRO A 22 7.69 -2.57 -19.64
N ASP A 23 6.47 -2.09 -19.84
CA ASP A 23 5.43 -2.85 -20.50
C ASP A 23 5.61 -2.87 -22.02
N GLN A 24 5.41 -4.04 -22.64
CA GLN A 24 5.41 -4.23 -24.10
C GLN A 24 4.01 -4.61 -24.62
N GLY A 25 2.97 -4.49 -23.79
CA GLY A 25 1.61 -4.95 -24.08
C GLY A 25 0.74 -3.89 -24.74
N ALA A 26 -0.27 -4.33 -25.51
CA ALA A 26 -1.30 -3.46 -26.04
C ALA A 26 -2.14 -2.84 -24.89
N ARG A 27 -2.49 -1.55 -25.04
CA ARG A 27 -3.30 -0.80 -24.06
C ARG A 27 -4.65 -1.48 -23.85
N VAL A 28 -5.01 -1.77 -22.59
CA VAL A 28 -6.26 -2.50 -22.26
C VAL A 28 -7.33 -1.56 -21.70
N LEU A 29 -6.92 -0.44 -21.10
CA LEU A 29 -7.83 0.61 -20.61
C LEU A 29 -7.27 1.99 -21.00
N SER A 30 -8.03 2.76 -21.77
CA SER A 30 -7.70 4.17 -22.05
C SER A 30 -8.34 5.04 -20.98
N LEU A 31 -7.63 5.28 -19.88
CA LEU A 31 -8.09 6.12 -18.77
C LEU A 31 -7.78 7.62 -19.00
N SER A 32 -6.84 7.97 -19.89
CA SER A 32 -6.52 9.34 -20.35
C SER A 32 -6.33 9.38 -21.88
N ASN A 33 -6.29 10.59 -22.45
CA ASN A 33 -6.06 10.85 -23.89
C ASN A 33 -4.69 10.37 -24.38
N ASP A 34 -3.67 10.25 -23.51
CA ASP A 34 -2.31 9.85 -23.93
C ASP A 34 -1.70 8.68 -23.13
N HIS A 35 -2.18 8.40 -21.91
CA HIS A 35 -1.63 7.35 -21.04
C HIS A 35 -2.73 6.45 -20.47
N GLY A 36 -2.71 5.18 -20.84
CA GLY A 36 -3.60 4.16 -20.30
C GLY A 36 -2.77 3.01 -19.73
N PRO A 37 -3.05 2.52 -18.51
CA PRO A 37 -2.33 1.38 -17.96
C PRO A 37 -2.53 0.18 -18.87
N SER A 38 -1.44 -0.53 -19.08
CA SER A 38 -1.48 -1.82 -19.73
C SER A 38 -2.23 -2.86 -18.88
N ALA A 39 -2.46 -4.04 -19.45
CA ALA A 39 -3.03 -5.16 -18.68
C ALA A 39 -2.14 -5.52 -17.49
N SER A 40 -0.81 -5.48 -17.67
CA SER A 40 0.16 -5.80 -16.62
C SER A 40 0.14 -4.76 -15.51
N ASP A 41 0.05 -3.46 -15.84
CA ASP A 41 -0.09 -2.38 -14.87
C ASP A 41 -1.36 -2.52 -14.03
N SER A 42 -2.47 -2.87 -14.68
CA SER A 42 -3.76 -3.09 -14.01
C SER A 42 -3.69 -4.26 -13.02
N ILE A 43 -3.02 -5.35 -13.41
CA ILE A 43 -2.76 -6.50 -12.52
C ILE A 43 -1.87 -6.08 -11.36
N GLY A 44 -0.79 -5.34 -11.63
CA GLY A 44 0.13 -4.82 -10.60
C GLY A 44 -0.59 -3.97 -9.55
N VAL A 45 -1.47 -3.06 -10.00
CA VAL A 45 -2.32 -2.24 -9.12
C VAL A 45 -3.28 -3.09 -8.30
N ILE A 46 -3.96 -4.06 -8.91
CA ILE A 46 -4.87 -4.97 -8.18
C ILE A 46 -4.09 -5.74 -7.10
N VAL A 47 -2.92 -6.29 -7.43
CA VAL A 47 -2.06 -7.00 -6.47
C VAL A 47 -1.63 -6.09 -5.32
N LEU A 48 -1.28 -4.84 -5.63
CA LEU A 48 -0.97 -3.80 -4.63
C LEU A 48 -2.15 -3.53 -3.70
N LEU A 49 -3.34 -3.33 -4.26
CA LEU A 49 -4.57 -3.08 -3.49
C LEU A 49 -4.93 -4.28 -2.59
N VAL A 50 -4.80 -5.50 -3.10
CA VAL A 50 -5.01 -6.72 -2.30
C VAL A 50 -3.98 -6.81 -1.17
N GLY A 51 -2.71 -6.51 -1.45
CA GLY A 51 -1.66 -6.42 -0.43
C GLY A 51 -1.98 -5.40 0.67
N TRP A 52 -2.48 -4.24 0.28
CA TRP A 52 -2.91 -3.18 1.19
C TRP A 52 -4.11 -3.59 2.06
N LEU A 53 -5.10 -4.29 1.48
CA LEU A 53 -6.22 -4.85 2.23
C LEU A 53 -5.78 -5.92 3.25
N CYS A 54 -4.79 -6.74 2.90
CA CYS A 54 -4.23 -7.74 3.82
C CYS A 54 -3.61 -7.13 5.08
N LEU A 55 -3.08 -5.92 5.02
CA LEU A 55 -2.55 -5.21 6.18
C LEU A 55 -3.65 -4.48 6.98
N LEU A 56 -4.68 -3.97 6.30
CA LEU A 56 -5.75 -3.20 6.91
C LEU A 56 -6.51 -4.00 7.98
N VAL A 57 -6.82 -5.27 7.71
CA VAL A 57 -7.55 -6.15 8.64
C VAL A 57 -6.78 -6.39 9.95
N PRO A 58 -5.50 -6.82 9.95
CA PRO A 58 -4.66 -6.86 11.14
C PRO A 58 -4.58 -5.52 11.87
N LEU A 59 -4.47 -4.41 11.14
CA LEU A 59 -4.35 -3.08 11.72
C LEU A 59 -5.60 -2.68 12.50
N LEU A 60 -6.78 -2.94 11.93
CA LEU A 60 -8.06 -2.69 12.57
C LEU A 60 -8.22 -3.54 13.85
N ARG A 61 -7.74 -4.79 13.84
CA ARG A 61 -7.72 -5.66 15.03
C ARG A 61 -6.76 -5.17 16.10
N ALA A 62 -5.64 -4.55 15.72
CA ALA A 62 -4.65 -3.98 16.64
C ALA A 62 -4.78 -2.46 16.86
N ARG A 63 -5.93 -1.87 16.53
CA ARG A 63 -6.17 -0.43 16.64
C ARG A 63 -5.89 0.17 18.03
N ARG A 64 -5.88 -0.64 19.09
CA ARG A 64 -5.55 -0.23 20.46
C ARG A 64 -4.06 0.07 20.66
N LEU A 65 -3.19 -0.49 19.82
CA LEU A 65 -1.74 -0.26 19.83
C LEU A 65 -1.33 0.95 18.97
N VAL A 66 -2.23 1.44 18.12
CA VAL A 66 -2.00 2.60 17.27
C VAL A 66 -2.51 3.84 18.02
N PRO A 67 -1.66 4.87 18.28
CA PRO A 67 -2.06 6.01 19.11
C PRO A 67 -3.19 6.86 18.49
N LYS A 68 -3.32 6.88 17.15
CA LYS A 68 -4.38 7.62 16.43
C LYS A 68 -4.88 6.83 15.19
N PRO A 69 -5.61 5.72 15.35
CA PRO A 69 -5.97 4.82 14.25
C PRO A 69 -6.88 5.50 13.21
N ARG A 70 -7.72 6.45 13.63
CA ARG A 70 -8.54 7.25 12.71
C ARG A 70 -7.70 8.15 11.81
N LEU A 71 -6.67 8.79 12.35
CA LEU A 71 -5.78 9.67 11.59
C LEU A 71 -4.93 8.86 10.60
N VAL A 72 -4.45 7.68 11.01
CA VAL A 72 -3.80 6.71 10.13
C VAL A 72 -4.73 6.30 8.98
N LEU A 73 -5.98 5.91 9.28
CA LEU A 73 -6.94 5.54 8.25
C LEU A 73 -7.26 6.72 7.30
N MET A 74 -7.44 7.93 7.82
CA MET A 74 -7.68 9.12 7.01
C MET A 74 -6.49 9.44 6.10
N ALA A 75 -5.25 9.33 6.60
CA ALA A 75 -4.05 9.55 5.81
C ALA A 75 -3.89 8.49 4.70
N PHE A 76 -4.21 7.22 5.00
CA PHE A 76 -4.25 6.16 3.99
C PHE A 76 -5.30 6.47 2.91
N CYS A 77 -6.53 6.81 3.29
CA CYS A 77 -7.58 7.18 2.34
C CYS A 77 -7.22 8.43 1.52
N ALA A 78 -6.59 9.44 2.15
CA ALA A 78 -6.11 10.62 1.44
C ALA A 78 -5.06 10.26 0.38
N GLY A 79 -4.12 9.37 0.70
CA GLY A 79 -3.16 8.84 -0.26
C GLY A 79 -3.84 8.18 -1.46
N LEU A 80 -4.84 7.31 -1.21
CA LEU A 80 -5.63 6.68 -2.27
C LEU A 80 -6.36 7.70 -3.14
N VAL A 81 -7.00 8.70 -2.54
CA VAL A 81 -7.73 9.75 -3.25
C VAL A 81 -6.79 10.57 -4.13
N VAL A 82 -5.61 10.95 -3.62
CA VAL A 82 -4.59 11.67 -4.39
C VAL A 82 -4.08 10.83 -5.56
N THR A 83 -3.82 9.53 -5.34
CA THR A 83 -3.42 8.62 -6.42
C THR A 83 -4.51 8.50 -7.48
N ALA A 84 -5.76 8.22 -7.08
CA ALA A 84 -6.86 8.06 -8.01
C ALA A 84 -7.13 9.35 -8.79
N TRP A 85 -7.18 10.50 -8.11
CA TRP A 85 -7.29 11.81 -8.75
C TRP A 85 -6.19 12.03 -9.78
N SER A 86 -4.93 11.79 -9.38
CA SER A 86 -3.78 12.04 -10.26
C SER A 86 -3.81 11.16 -11.51
N VAL A 87 -4.27 9.91 -11.39
CA VAL A 87 -4.38 8.99 -12.52
C VAL A 87 -5.57 9.38 -13.42
N LEU A 88 -6.72 9.68 -12.83
CA LEU A 88 -7.94 10.00 -13.57
C LEU A 88 -7.87 11.33 -14.32
N LEU A 89 -7.17 12.31 -13.77
CA LEU A 89 -7.03 13.65 -14.37
C LEU A 89 -5.69 13.88 -15.05
N ASP A 90 -4.87 12.83 -15.21
CA ASP A 90 -3.55 12.89 -15.83
C ASP A 90 -2.67 14.01 -15.24
N ALA A 91 -2.66 14.12 -13.91
CA ALA A 91 -2.02 15.22 -13.19
C ALA A 91 -0.49 15.07 -13.10
N GLY A 92 0.15 14.27 -13.96
CA GLY A 92 1.59 14.01 -13.91
C GLY A 92 2.00 13.16 -12.70
N LEU A 93 3.09 13.52 -12.01
CA LEU A 93 3.71 12.69 -10.97
C LEU A 93 3.02 12.69 -9.59
N TRP A 94 1.84 13.31 -9.45
CA TRP A 94 1.11 13.39 -8.18
C TRP A 94 0.70 12.02 -7.62
N TRP A 95 0.56 11.02 -8.48
CA TRP A 95 0.27 9.64 -8.07
C TRP A 95 1.40 9.06 -7.19
N ILE A 96 2.65 9.47 -7.40
CA ILE A 96 3.80 9.05 -6.57
C ILE A 96 3.60 9.52 -5.13
N LEU A 97 3.17 10.78 -4.96
CA LEU A 97 2.91 11.34 -3.64
C LEU A 97 1.79 10.57 -2.93
N GLY A 98 0.69 10.29 -3.63
CA GLY A 98 -0.44 9.53 -3.08
C GLY A 98 -0.05 8.10 -2.68
N VAL A 99 0.71 7.40 -3.54
CA VAL A 99 1.21 6.04 -3.27
C VAL A 99 2.19 6.05 -2.10
N THR A 100 3.12 7.00 -2.06
CA THR A 100 4.10 7.13 -0.97
C THR A 100 3.42 7.40 0.37
N LEU A 101 2.39 8.25 0.39
CA LEU A 101 1.59 8.51 1.58
C LEU A 101 0.84 7.26 2.03
N ALA A 102 0.15 6.58 1.12
CA ALA A 102 -0.60 5.35 1.41
C ALA A 102 0.31 4.24 1.95
N ALA A 103 1.46 4.00 1.30
CA ALA A 103 2.44 3.01 1.71
C ALA A 103 3.15 3.40 3.03
N GLY A 104 3.53 4.67 3.20
CA GLY A 104 4.23 5.14 4.40
C GLY A 104 3.38 4.99 5.66
N VAL A 105 2.08 5.27 5.56
CA VAL A 105 1.12 5.08 6.66
C VAL A 105 1.00 3.59 7.03
N GLN A 106 1.02 2.70 6.04
CA GLN A 106 1.01 1.25 6.27
C GLN A 106 2.29 0.76 6.95
N VAL A 107 3.46 1.24 6.51
CA VAL A 107 4.75 0.93 7.13
C VAL A 107 4.79 1.41 8.59
N ALA A 108 4.37 2.65 8.84
CA ALA A 108 4.34 3.22 10.19
C ALA A 108 3.40 2.46 11.13
N ALA A 109 2.26 2.00 10.61
CA ALA A 109 1.33 1.23 11.41
C ALA A 109 1.79 -0.23 11.61
N ALA A 110 2.48 -0.81 10.63
CA ALA A 110 3.14 -2.11 10.75
C ALA A 110 4.26 -2.09 11.79
N SER A 111 5.10 -1.05 11.80
CA SER A 111 6.20 -0.90 12.77
C SER A 111 5.68 -0.67 14.19
N ALA A 112 4.65 0.15 14.39
CA ALA A 112 4.00 0.36 15.68
C ALA A 112 3.44 -0.95 16.30
N VAL A 113 3.05 -1.90 15.46
CA VAL A 113 2.56 -3.23 15.88
C VAL A 113 3.71 -4.21 16.15
N ALA A 114 4.79 -4.12 15.39
CA ALA A 114 5.94 -5.03 15.51
C ALA A 114 6.83 -4.69 16.71
N TRP A 115 7.00 -3.40 17.01
CA TRP A 115 7.91 -2.88 18.03
C TRP A 115 7.63 -3.37 19.46
N PRO A 116 6.38 -3.37 19.98
CA PRO A 116 6.11 -3.79 21.36
C PRO A 116 6.44 -5.26 21.64
N ARG A 117 6.53 -6.11 20.62
CA ARG A 117 6.88 -7.52 20.80
C ARG A 117 8.36 -7.78 20.84
N GLN A 118 9.19 -6.98 20.18
CA GLN A 118 10.64 -7.18 20.23
C GLN A 118 11.16 -6.99 21.65
N SER A 119 10.65 -5.98 22.36
CA SER A 119 11.02 -5.74 23.75
C SER A 119 10.56 -6.82 24.72
N GLU A 120 9.48 -7.54 24.42
CA GLU A 120 9.05 -8.72 25.21
C GLU A 120 9.94 -9.94 24.96
N PHE A 121 10.35 -10.17 23.70
CA PHE A 121 11.28 -11.25 23.36
C PHE A 121 12.69 -11.00 23.94
N GLU A 122 13.19 -9.78 23.88
CA GLU A 122 14.49 -9.40 24.46
C GLU A 122 14.49 -9.57 25.99
N ARG A 123 13.38 -9.26 26.67
CA ARG A 123 13.25 -9.49 28.13
C ARG A 123 13.11 -10.96 28.53
N ALA A 124 12.61 -11.82 27.64
CA ALA A 124 12.46 -13.25 27.93
C ALA A 124 13.74 -14.06 27.64
N ALA A 125 14.69 -13.47 26.90
CA ALA A 125 15.94 -14.09 26.47
C ALA A 125 17.18 -13.65 27.27
N GLY A 126 17.03 -12.68 28.20
CA GLY A 126 18.06 -12.23 29.14
C GLY A 126 17.69 -12.56 30.57
#